data_AF-Q0P4T9-F1
#
_entry.id   AF-Q0P4T9-F1
#
_cell.length_a   1.000
_cell.length_b   1.000
_cell.length_c   1.000
_cell.angle_alpha   90.00
_cell.angle_beta   90.00
_cell.angle_gamma   90.00
#
_symmetry.space_group_name_H-M   'P 1'
#
loop_
_entity.id
_entity.type
_entity.pdbx_description
1 polymer ?
#
loop_
_entity_poly.entity_id
_entity_poly.type
_entity_poly.pdbx_seq_one_letter_code
_entity_poly.pdbx_strand_id
1 'polypeptide(L)'
;MTIKKGLNSLYTAVQMHLHWGGLESETSGSEHTIDGMRYLAELHVVHYNSGTYKTFDEAKDKPNGLAVLAFLYTTGNYENTYYSDFISKLSKIRYAVICPPRPSLFDHVFAYSYLYRDHRP
;
A
#
# COMPACT_ATOMS: atom_id res chain seq x y z
N MET A 1 9.77 -11.44 -1.66
CA MET A 1 8.55 -12.19 -1.29
C MET A 1 7.77 -12.51 -2.55
N THR A 2 7.18 -13.71 -2.65
CA THR A 2 6.32 -14.09 -3.78
C THR A 2 5.00 -14.69 -3.30
N ILE A 3 3.93 -14.50 -4.07
CA ILE A 3 2.59 -15.05 -3.80
C ILE A 3 2.07 -15.79 -5.04
N LYS A 4 1.34 -16.87 -4.81
CA LYS A 4 0.74 -17.71 -5.88
C LYS A 4 -0.56 -18.38 -5.47
N LYS A 5 -0.67 -18.82 -4.21
CA LYS A 5 -1.85 -19.57 -3.74
C LYS A 5 -3.11 -18.70 -3.88
N GLY A 6 -4.11 -19.20 -4.62
CA GLY A 6 -5.33 -18.45 -4.94
C GLY A 6 -5.25 -17.55 -6.18
N LEU A 7 -4.10 -17.52 -6.87
CA LEU A 7 -3.88 -16.75 -8.10
C LEU A 7 -3.42 -17.67 -9.24
N ASN A 8 -3.72 -17.26 -10.47
CA ASN A 8 -3.38 -18.05 -11.68
C ASN A 8 -1.91 -17.89 -12.13
N SER A 9 -1.13 -17.03 -11.47
CA SER A 9 0.27 -16.77 -11.78
C SER A 9 1.09 -16.51 -10.53
N LEU A 10 2.42 -16.46 -10.67
CA LEU A 10 3.35 -16.07 -9.61
C LEU A 10 3.52 -14.55 -9.61
N TYR A 11 3.36 -13.94 -8.44
CA TYR A 11 3.53 -12.51 -8.25
C TYR A 11 4.68 -12.22 -7.29
N THR A 12 5.56 -11.28 -7.64
CA THR A 12 6.74 -10.91 -6.86
C THR A 12 6.58 -9.51 -6.27
N ALA A 13 6.84 -9.37 -4.96
CA ALA A 13 6.75 -8.10 -4.25
C ALA A 13 7.78 -7.10 -4.78
N VAL A 14 7.36 -5.85 -4.99
CA VAL A 14 8.20 -4.78 -5.55
C VAL A 14 8.21 -3.53 -4.68
N GLN A 15 7.11 -3.22 -4.00
CA GLN A 15 6.97 -2.01 -3.20
C GLN A 15 6.05 -2.27 -2.01
N MET A 16 6.23 -1.49 -0.95
CA MET A 16 5.22 -1.33 0.09
C MET A 16 4.92 0.16 0.33
N HIS A 17 3.71 0.47 0.78
CA HIS A 17 3.34 1.79 1.27
C HIS A 17 2.32 1.67 2.40
N LEU A 18 2.30 2.68 3.27
CA LEU A 18 1.45 2.70 4.46
C LEU A 18 0.48 3.88 4.38
N HIS A 19 -0.75 3.64 4.80
CA HIS A 19 -1.75 4.66 5.10
C HIS A 19 -1.99 4.66 6.60
N TRP A 20 -2.02 5.83 7.23
CA TRP A 20 -2.29 5.96 8.66
C TRP A 20 -3.06 7.25 8.94
N GLY A 21 -3.75 7.25 10.09
CA GLY A 21 -4.57 8.37 10.55
C GLY A 21 -3.77 9.49 11.22
N GLY A 22 -4.47 10.55 11.59
CA GLY A 22 -3.91 11.64 12.40
C GLY A 22 -3.85 11.29 13.89
N LEU A 23 -3.43 12.26 14.70
CA LEU A 23 -3.33 12.14 16.17
C LEU A 23 -4.68 12.11 16.89
N GLU A 24 -5.77 12.51 16.21
CA GLU A 24 -7.09 12.52 16.79
C GLU A 24 -7.71 11.11 16.70
N SER A 25 -8.23 10.60 17.81
CA SER A 25 -8.71 9.22 17.98
C SER A 25 -9.76 8.78 16.95
N GLU A 26 -10.45 9.73 16.33
CA GLU A 26 -11.48 9.51 15.30
C GLU A 26 -10.91 9.42 13.87
N THR A 27 -9.64 9.76 13.67
CA THR A 27 -9.02 9.75 12.35
C THR A 27 -8.51 8.35 12.01
N SER A 28 -9.38 7.53 11.45
CA SER A 28 -8.98 6.26 10.86
C SER A 28 -8.01 6.46 9.68
N GLY A 29 -7.02 5.57 9.57
CA GLY A 29 -6.00 5.59 8.53
C GLY A 29 -6.11 4.56 7.42
N SER A 30 -6.86 3.45 7.60
CA SER A 30 -6.97 2.42 6.55
C SER A 30 -7.77 2.92 5.36
N GLU A 31 -7.37 2.61 4.13
CA GLU A 31 -8.19 2.86 2.93
C GLU A 31 -9.41 1.93 2.93
N HIS A 32 -9.19 0.64 3.18
CA HIS A 32 -10.22 -0.39 3.18
C HIS A 32 -11.01 -0.42 4.49
N THR A 33 -12.25 -0.91 4.40
CA THR A 33 -13.17 -1.17 5.52
C THR A 33 -13.53 -2.64 5.61
N ILE A 34 -13.76 -3.14 6.82
CA ILE A 34 -14.44 -4.42 7.06
C ILE A 34 -15.75 -4.11 7.78
N ASP A 35 -16.89 -4.52 7.22
CA ASP A 35 -18.22 -4.26 7.77
C ASP A 35 -18.49 -2.77 8.09
N GLY A 36 -17.98 -1.88 7.24
CA GLY A 36 -18.08 -0.42 7.41
C GLY A 36 -17.10 0.17 8.43
N MET A 37 -16.36 -0.66 9.17
CA MET A 37 -15.36 -0.23 10.14
C MET A 37 -14.02 0.00 9.45
N ARG A 38 -13.39 1.14 9.74
CA ARG A 38 -12.03 1.44 9.31
C ARG A 38 -11.05 1.25 10.47
N TYR A 39 -9.78 1.02 10.13
CA TYR A 39 -8.69 0.68 11.05
C TYR A 39 -7.68 1.81 11.18
N LEU A 40 -6.74 1.69 12.13
CA LEU A 40 -5.80 2.77 12.48
C LEU A 40 -4.79 3.04 11.37
N ALA A 41 -4.33 1.98 10.73
CA ALA A 41 -3.40 2.04 9.62
C ALA A 41 -3.61 0.85 8.68
N GLU A 42 -3.08 0.97 7.48
CA GLU A 42 -3.08 -0.06 6.46
C GLU A 42 -1.73 -0.12 5.74
N LEU A 43 -1.20 -1.32 5.60
CA LEU A 43 -0.01 -1.60 4.80
C LEU A 43 -0.44 -2.27 3.50
N HIS A 44 -0.03 -1.69 2.38
CA HIS A 44 -0.09 -2.33 1.08
C HIS A 44 1.28 -2.89 0.71
N VAL A 45 1.31 -4.16 0.30
CA VAL A 45 2.47 -4.78 -0.36
C VAL A 45 2.09 -5.07 -1.81
N VAL A 46 2.68 -4.30 -2.72
CA VAL A 46 2.43 -4.37 -4.16
C VAL A 46 3.30 -5.47 -4.77
N HIS A 47 2.68 -6.34 -5.55
CA HIS A 47 3.34 -7.40 -6.29
C HIS A 47 3.02 -7.26 -7.78
N TYR A 48 3.98 -7.57 -8.64
CA TYR A 48 3.76 -7.67 -10.08
C TYR A 48 3.74 -9.13 -10.53
N ASN A 49 3.00 -9.42 -11.60
CA ASN A 49 2.86 -10.74 -12.18
C ASN A 49 4.15 -11.16 -12.89
N SER A 50 5.13 -11.61 -12.11
CA SER A 50 6.43 -12.09 -12.56
C SER A 50 6.37 -13.43 -13.30
N GLY A 51 5.25 -14.15 -13.22
CA GLY A 51 5.04 -15.36 -14.03
C GLY A 51 4.70 -15.05 -15.49
N THR A 52 4.25 -13.82 -15.79
CA THR A 52 3.85 -13.40 -17.14
C THR A 52 4.77 -12.30 -17.70
N TYR A 53 5.15 -11.33 -16.88
CA TYR A 53 5.92 -10.15 -17.29
C TYR A 53 7.32 -10.17 -16.69
N LYS A 54 8.31 -9.64 -17.41
CA LYS A 54 9.71 -9.64 -16.94
C LYS A 54 9.95 -8.59 -15.86
N THR A 55 9.29 -7.45 -16.00
CA THR A 55 9.49 -6.29 -15.12
C THR A 55 8.18 -5.75 -14.57
N PHE A 56 8.26 -5.01 -13.46
CA PHE A 56 7.12 -4.27 -12.91
C PHE A 56 6.58 -3.24 -13.91
N ASP A 57 7.46 -2.52 -14.61
CA ASP A 57 7.05 -1.48 -15.57
C ASP A 57 6.26 -2.05 -16.76
N GLU A 58 6.59 -3.25 -17.22
CA GLU A 58 5.80 -3.95 -18.24
C GLU A 58 4.42 -4.37 -17.71
N ALA A 59 4.35 -4.76 -16.43
CA ALA A 59 3.16 -5.34 -15.82
C ALA A 59 2.14 -4.29 -15.34
N LYS A 60 2.60 -3.13 -14.86
CA LYS A 60 1.78 -2.19 -14.06
C LYS A 60 0.50 -1.71 -14.76
N ASP A 61 0.53 -1.57 -16.08
CA ASP A 61 -0.59 -1.08 -16.89
C ASP A 61 -1.31 -2.21 -17.64
N LYS A 62 -1.13 -3.46 -17.20
CA LYS A 62 -1.71 -4.65 -17.84
C LYS A 62 -2.81 -5.27 -17.00
N PRO A 63 -3.84 -5.87 -17.63
CA PRO A 63 -4.80 -6.71 -16.92
C PRO A 63 -4.09 -7.84 -16.17
N ASN A 64 -4.45 -8.06 -14.90
CA ASN A 64 -3.80 -9.02 -14.02
C ASN A 64 -2.27 -8.82 -13.91
N GLY A 65 -1.81 -7.58 -14.11
CA GLY A 65 -0.41 -7.21 -14.01
C GLY A 65 0.06 -7.08 -12.58
N LEU A 66 -0.83 -6.70 -11.67
CA LEU A 66 -0.52 -6.46 -10.26
C LEU A 66 -1.46 -7.24 -9.33
N ALA A 67 -0.95 -7.56 -8.15
CA ALA A 67 -1.71 -8.04 -7.01
C ALA A 67 -1.22 -7.31 -5.74
N VAL A 68 -2.15 -6.84 -4.90
CA VAL A 68 -1.83 -6.09 -3.69
C VAL A 68 -2.33 -6.87 -2.48
N LEU A 69 -1.45 -7.08 -1.50
CA LEU A 69 -1.85 -7.54 -0.17
C LEU A 69 -2.07 -6.32 0.71
N ALA A 70 -3.24 -6.27 1.35
CA ALA A 70 -3.61 -5.26 2.34
C ALA A 70 -3.58 -5.87 3.74
N PHE A 71 -2.94 -5.17 4.68
CA PHE A 71 -2.89 -5.54 6.10
C PHE A 71 -3.43 -4.40 6.95
N LEU A 72 -4.46 -4.67 7.74
CA LEU A 72 -5.09 -3.69 8.62
C LEU A 72 -4.48 -3.77 10.03
N TYR A 73 -4.16 -2.61 10.60
CA TYR A 73 -3.58 -2.50 11.93
C TYR A 73 -4.63 -2.12 12.96
N THR A 74 -4.61 -2.86 14.07
CA THR A 74 -5.40 -2.57 15.27
C THR A 74 -4.48 -2.28 16.46
N THR A 75 -5.00 -1.62 17.50
CA THR A 75 -4.29 -1.48 18.76
C THR A 75 -4.13 -2.84 19.45
N GLY A 76 -2.96 -3.08 20.02
CA GLY A 76 -2.70 -4.19 20.91
C GLY A 76 -2.15 -3.70 22.25
N ASN A 77 -2.18 -4.57 23.26
CA ASN A 77 -1.67 -4.26 24.60
C ASN A 77 -0.15 -4.40 24.73
N TYR A 78 0.52 -4.88 23.68
CA TYR A 78 1.95 -5.16 23.66
C TYR A 78 2.59 -4.59 22.40
N GLU A 79 3.84 -4.15 22.52
CA GLU A 79 4.63 -3.74 21.37
C GLU A 79 4.84 -4.91 20.42
N ASN A 80 4.66 -4.67 19.12
CA ASN A 80 5.06 -5.61 18.09
C ASN A 80 6.54 -5.37 17.72
N THR A 81 7.44 -6.10 18.38
CA THR A 81 8.88 -5.92 18.25
C THR A 81 9.44 -6.21 16.85
N TYR A 82 8.68 -6.91 16.00
CA TYR A 82 9.05 -7.11 14.60
C TYR A 82 9.07 -5.81 13.79
N TYR A 83 8.35 -4.77 14.24
CA TYR A 83 8.34 -3.46 13.58
C TYR A 83 9.35 -2.47 14.16
N SER A 84 10.00 -2.74 15.28
CA SER A 84 10.81 -1.74 15.99
C SER A 84 11.95 -1.18 15.13
N ASP A 85 12.66 -2.03 14.38
CA ASP A 85 13.71 -1.56 13.45
C ASP A 85 13.14 -0.68 12.32
N PHE A 86 12.02 -1.10 11.71
CA PHE A 86 11.36 -0.32 10.67
C PHE A 86 10.89 1.05 11.19
N ILE A 87 10.21 1.08 12.33
CA ILE A 87 9.70 2.31 12.96
C ILE A 87 10.87 3.24 13.33
N SER A 88 11.96 2.71 13.87
CA SER A 88 13.14 3.51 14.23
C SER A 88 13.72 4.28 13.02
N LYS A 89 13.65 3.68 11.83
CA LYS A 89 14.16 4.27 10.58
C LYS A 89 13.27 5.40 10.06
N LEU A 90 11.99 5.47 10.44
CA LEU A 90 11.08 6.54 10.00
C LEU A 90 11.57 7.93 10.43
N SER A 91 12.29 8.02 11.55
CA SER A 91 12.92 9.27 12.01
C SER A 91 13.89 9.88 10.98
N LYS A 92 14.47 9.05 10.11
CA LYS A 92 15.44 9.47 9.08
C LYS A 92 14.77 10.05 7.82
N ILE A 93 13.46 9.84 7.65
CA ILE A 93 12.69 10.26 6.47
C ILE A 93 11.56 11.24 6.84
N ARG A 94 11.81 12.09 7.84
CA ARG A 94 10.81 13.03 8.39
C ARG A 94 10.34 14.09 7.40
N TYR A 95 11.19 14.49 6.47
CA TYR A 95 10.91 15.60 5.56
C TYR A 95 10.77 15.09 4.13
N ALA A 96 9.75 15.59 3.45
CA ALA A 96 9.62 15.38 2.02
C ALA A 96 10.84 15.98 1.31
N VAL A 97 11.41 15.23 0.37
CA VAL A 97 12.36 15.82 -0.57
C VAL A 97 11.56 16.76 -1.46
N ILE A 98 11.88 18.06 -1.44
CA ILE A 98 11.28 19.04 -2.35
C ILE A 98 11.75 18.66 -3.76
N CYS A 99 10.93 17.89 -4.48
CA CYS A 99 11.14 17.59 -5.88
C CYS A 99 10.41 18.68 -6.68
N PRO A 100 11.09 19.47 -7.55
CA PRO A 100 10.38 20.33 -8.49
C PRO A 100 9.41 19.46 -9.32
N PRO A 101 8.25 19.99 -9.74
CA PRO A 101 7.20 19.20 -10.37
C PRO A 101 7.75 18.53 -11.64
N ARG A 102 8.14 17.26 -11.52
CA ARG A 102 8.17 16.37 -12.67
C ARG A 102 6.75 15.84 -12.84
N PRO A 103 6.26 15.72 -14.08
CA PRO A 103 5.07 14.91 -14.32
C PRO A 103 5.45 13.46 -13.97
N SER A 104 5.18 13.01 -12.75
CA SER A 104 5.69 11.73 -12.25
C SER A 104 4.58 10.87 -11.67
N LEU A 105 4.41 9.74 -12.35
CA LEU A 105 4.01 8.36 -11.98
C LEU A 105 3.56 8.01 -10.55
N PHE A 106 3.88 8.79 -9.51
CA PHE A 106 3.34 8.60 -8.16
C PHE A 106 1.86 8.99 -8.06
N ASP A 107 1.41 9.91 -8.91
CA ASP A 107 0.01 10.33 -8.92
C ASP A 107 -0.93 9.23 -9.43
N HIS A 108 -0.48 8.29 -10.26
CA HIS A 108 -1.40 7.31 -10.85
C HIS A 108 -1.92 6.27 -9.84
N VAL A 109 -1.09 5.82 -8.89
CA VAL A 109 -1.54 4.83 -7.89
C VAL A 109 -2.48 5.50 -6.87
N PHE A 110 -2.16 6.72 -6.41
CA PHE A 110 -3.06 7.49 -5.55
C PHE A 110 -4.33 7.95 -6.30
N ALA A 111 -4.22 8.33 -7.57
CA ALA A 111 -5.35 8.75 -8.39
C ALA A 111 -6.30 7.59 -8.69
N TYR A 112 -5.83 6.35 -8.85
CA TYR A 112 -6.72 5.20 -9.01
C TYR A 112 -7.59 4.98 -7.76
N SER A 113 -7.02 5.10 -6.56
CA SER A 113 -7.78 5.07 -5.30
C SER A 113 -8.76 6.26 -5.17
N TYR A 114 -8.38 7.45 -5.65
CA TYR A 114 -9.26 8.63 -5.67
C TYR A 114 -10.38 8.55 -6.74
N LEU A 115 -10.11 8.02 -7.93
CA LEU A 115 -11.10 7.87 -9.00
C LEU A 115 -12.16 6.80 -8.66
N TYR A 116 -11.79 5.75 -7.92
CA TYR A 116 -12.76 4.80 -7.35
C TYR A 116 -13.69 5.43 -6.30
N ARG A 117 -13.30 6.57 -5.75
CA ARG A 117 -14.06 7.33 -4.73
C ARG A 117 -15.20 8.15 -5.33
N ASP A 118 -15.09 8.53 -6.61
CA ASP A 118 -16.02 9.46 -7.29
C ASP A 118 -17.08 8.75 -8.17
N HIS A 119 -17.05 7.41 -8.24
CA HIS A 119 -17.97 6.61 -9.07
C HIS A 119 -18.70 5.53 -8.27
N ARG A 120 -19.24 5.88 -7.09
CA ARG A 120 -20.38 5.15 -6.53
C ARG A 120 -21.56 6.12 -6.29
N PRO A 121 -22.77 5.78 -6.77
CA PRO A 121 -24.00 6.52 -6.48
C PRO A 121 -24.36 6.47 -4.99
#